data_AF-A0A6M3L9G3-F1
#
_entry.id   AF-A0A6M3L9G3-F1
#
_cell.length_a   1.000
_cell.length_b   1.000
_cell.length_c   1.000
_cell.angle_alpha   90.00
_cell.angle_beta   90.00
_cell.angle_gamma   90.00
#
_symmetry.space_group_name_H-M   'P 1'
#
loop_
_entity.id
_entity.type
_entity.pdbx_description
1 polymer ?
#
loop_
_entity_poly.entity_id
_entity_poly.type
_entity_poly.pdbx_seq_one_letter_code
_entity_poly.pdbx_strand_id
1 'polypeptide(L)'
;MKRYEEYEKIKYTILRDSLRRPTVTICEIASNGCVGIGIAIRSINDNPVEKIGKVKARGRAIKALVRRKESLPIARSEAFTSMSCVCPLAHIGPFYYKSIYQEV
;
A
#
# COMPACT_ATOMS: atom_id res chain seq x y z
N MET A 1 11.94 -20.19 -14.79
CA MET A 1 12.05 -20.31 -13.33
C MET A 1 12.16 -18.90 -12.75
N LYS A 2 11.08 -18.32 -12.21
CA LYS A 2 11.07 -16.93 -11.71
C LYS A 2 11.83 -16.88 -10.38
N ARG A 3 12.96 -16.15 -10.33
CA ARG A 3 13.69 -15.86 -9.09
C ARG A 3 12.74 -15.16 -8.14
N TYR A 4 12.46 -15.77 -6.98
CA TYR A 4 11.87 -15.05 -5.87
C TYR A 4 12.97 -14.12 -5.35
N GLU A 5 12.80 -12.81 -5.52
CA GLU A 5 13.62 -11.83 -4.82
C GLU A 5 13.56 -12.17 -3.31
N GLU A 6 14.72 -12.34 -2.67
CA GLU A 6 14.79 -12.58 -1.23
C GLU A 6 14.20 -11.35 -0.51
N TYR A 7 13.02 -11.54 0.07
CA TYR A 7 12.44 -10.57 0.98
C TYR A 7 13.08 -10.77 2.34
N GLU A 8 13.86 -9.80 2.79
CA GLU A 8 14.61 -9.87 4.06
C GLU A 8 13.66 -10.02 5.26
N LYS A 9 12.47 -9.42 5.18
CA LYS A 9 11.46 -9.51 6.25
C LYS A 9 10.05 -9.28 5.72
N ILE A 10 9.12 -10.14 6.12
CA ILE A 10 7.68 -9.95 5.88
C ILE A 10 6.98 -9.88 7.24
N LYS A 11 6.25 -8.80 7.49
CA LYS A 11 5.45 -8.61 8.71
C LYS A 11 3.97 -8.45 8.34
N TYR A 12 3.10 -9.07 9.13
CA TYR A 12 1.65 -8.92 9.00
C TYR A 12 1.06 -8.34 10.27
N THR A 13 0.28 -7.28 10.13
CA THR A 13 -0.56 -6.72 11.20
C THR A 13 -2.02 -6.97 10.85
N ILE A 14 -2.79 -7.51 11.80
CA ILE A 14 -4.22 -7.79 11.62
C ILE A 14 -5.00 -6.87 12.53
N LEU A 15 -5.76 -5.94 11.95
CA LEU A 15 -6.71 -5.12 12.68
C LEU A 15 -8.04 -5.86 12.75
N ARG A 16 -8.60 -5.91 13.95
CA ARG A 16 -9.87 -6.58 14.25
C ARG A 16 -10.88 -5.57 14.78
N ASP A 17 -12.16 -5.84 14.55
CA ASP A 17 -13.25 -5.05 15.14
C ASP A 17 -13.45 -5.37 16.62
N SER A 18 -14.42 -4.71 17.27
CA SER A 18 -14.80 -4.94 18.66
C SER A 18 -15.26 -6.38 18.95
N LEU A 19 -15.70 -7.11 17.91
CA LEU A 19 -16.11 -8.52 17.97
C LEU A 19 -14.96 -9.47 17.60
N ARG A 20 -13.71 -8.97 17.56
CA ARG A 20 -12.48 -9.71 17.21
C ARG A 20 -12.48 -10.29 15.78
N ARG A 21 -13.40 -9.86 14.91
CA ARG A 21 -13.44 -10.27 13.50
C ARG A 21 -12.37 -9.49 12.75
N PRO A 22 -11.59 -10.14 11.89
CA PRO A 22 -10.50 -9.45 11.21
C PRO A 22 -11.05 -8.56 10.09
N THR A 23 -10.72 -7.27 10.16
CA THR A 23 -11.25 -6.23 9.26
C THR A 23 -10.22 -5.81 8.23
N VAL A 24 -8.95 -5.67 8.64
CA VAL A 24 -7.88 -5.18 7.78
C VAL A 24 -6.61 -6.00 7.98
N THR A 25 -5.92 -6.29 6.88
CA THR A 25 -4.56 -6.83 6.90
C THR A 25 -3.60 -5.80 6.36
N ILE A 26 -2.55 -5.53 7.10
CA ILE A 26 -1.42 -4.73 6.65
C ILE A 26 -0.25 -5.70 6.46
N CYS A 27 0.40 -5.62 5.30
CA CYS A 27 1.62 -6.35 4.98
C CYS A 27 2.74 -5.35 4.73
N GLU A 28 3.83 -5.52 5.46
CA GLU A 28 5.08 -4.79 5.27
C GLU A 28 6.13 -5.78 4.74
N ILE A 29 6.78 -5.42 3.65
CA ILE A 29 7.83 -6.22 3.02
C ILE A 29 9.08 -5.35 2.91
N ALA A 30 10.16 -5.74 3.59
CA ALA A 30 11.46 -5.12 3.46
C ALA A 30 12.32 -5.92 2.46
N SER A 31 12.94 -5.21 1.51
CA SER A 31 13.88 -5.78 0.55
C SER A 31 14.82 -4.69 0.04
N ASN A 32 16.14 -4.93 0.09
CA ASN A 32 17.17 -4.03 -0.46
C ASN A 32 17.03 -2.57 0.02
N GLY A 33 16.86 -2.36 1.33
CA GLY A 33 16.68 -1.02 1.93
C GLY A 33 15.37 -0.32 1.56
N CYS A 34 14.45 -1.02 0.89
CA CYS A 34 13.12 -0.51 0.53
C CYS A 34 12.04 -1.22 1.36
N VAL A 35 10.97 -0.50 1.68
CA VAL A 35 9.79 -1.06 2.35
C VAL A 35 8.57 -0.87 1.47
N GLY A 36 7.92 -1.98 1.13
CA GLY A 36 6.61 -2.00 0.48
C GLY A 36 5.51 -2.22 1.50
N ILE A 37 4.48 -1.39 1.43
CA ILE A 37 3.31 -1.51 2.30
C ILE A 37 2.10 -1.85 1.44
N GLY A 38 1.38 -2.89 1.84
CA GLY A 38 0.15 -3.33 1.20
C GLY A 38 -0.96 -3.50 2.23
N ILE A 39 -2.09 -2.84 1.98
CA ILE A 39 -3.27 -2.88 2.86
C ILE A 39 -4.39 -3.61 2.13
N ALA A 40 -5.05 -4.55 2.81
CA ALA A 40 -6.24 -5.23 2.32
C ALA A 40 -7.37 -5.17 3.35
N ILE A 41 -8.49 -4.56 2.96
CA ILE A 41 -9.76 -4.67 3.68
C ILE A 41 -10.31 -6.07 3.41
N ARG A 42 -10.66 -6.79 4.48
CA ARG A 42 -11.18 -8.15 4.38
C ARG A 42 -12.69 -8.11 4.14
N SER A 43 -13.16 -9.02 3.29
CA SER A 43 -14.59 -9.22 3.07
C SER A 43 -15.07 -10.47 3.80
N ILE A 44 -16.34 -10.49 4.20
CA ILE A 44 -17.01 -11.70 4.70
C ILE A 44 -17.04 -12.82 3.64
N ASN A 45 -16.93 -12.45 2.36
CA ASN A 45 -16.90 -13.39 1.24
C ASN A 45 -15.51 -13.98 1.01
N ASP A 46 -14.49 -13.51 1.72
CA ASP A 46 -13.15 -14.09 1.62
C ASP A 46 -13.14 -15.41 2.43
N ASN A 47 -12.99 -16.58 1.80
CA ASN A 47 -12.90 -17.86 2.50
C ASN A 47 -11.60 -18.63 2.18
N PRO A 48 -10.67 -18.84 3.14
CA PRO A 48 -10.69 -18.35 4.51
C PRO A 48 -10.25 -16.88 4.61
N VAL A 49 -11.02 -16.08 5.36
CA VAL A 49 -10.92 -14.60 5.46
C VAL A 49 -9.49 -14.13 5.69
N GLU A 50 -8.79 -14.78 6.62
CA GLU A 50 -7.43 -14.37 7.00
C GLU A 50 -6.37 -14.68 5.94
N LYS A 51 -6.45 -15.86 5.32
CA LYS A 51 -5.49 -16.26 4.29
C LYS A 51 -5.60 -15.34 3.09
N ILE A 52 -6.82 -15.07 2.64
CA ILE A 52 -7.07 -14.20 1.48
C ILE A 52 -6.66 -12.76 1.80
N GLY A 53 -6.94 -12.25 3.01
CA GLY A 53 -6.47 -10.94 3.46
C GLY A 53 -4.95 -10.79 3.37
N LYS A 54 -4.19 -11.80 3.82
CA LYS A 54 -2.73 -11.82 3.71
C LYS A 54 -2.25 -11.86 2.26
N VAL A 55 -2.86 -12.68 1.40
CA VAL A 55 -2.52 -12.75 -0.03
C VAL A 55 -2.74 -11.42 -0.73
N LYS A 56 -3.90 -10.79 -0.53
CA LYS A 56 -4.23 -9.47 -1.11
C LYS A 56 -3.26 -8.38 -0.63
N ALA A 57 -2.99 -8.32 0.67
CA ALA A 57 -2.08 -7.34 1.25
C ALA A 57 -0.65 -7.54 0.73
N ARG A 58 -0.16 -8.78 0.69
CA ARG A 58 1.16 -9.11 0.13
C ARG A 58 1.27 -8.72 -1.33
N GLY A 59 0.28 -9.05 -2.15
CA GLY A 59 0.27 -8.68 -3.58
C GLY A 59 0.35 -7.17 -3.80
N ARG A 60 -0.30 -6.38 -2.93
CA ARG A 60 -0.21 -4.92 -2.96
C ARG A 60 1.16 -4.41 -2.50
N ALA A 61 1.74 -4.98 -1.45
CA ALA A 61 3.07 -4.62 -0.96
C ALA A 61 4.16 -4.90 -2.01
N ILE A 62 4.08 -6.05 -2.70
CA ILE A 62 5.00 -6.38 -3.81
C ILE A 62 4.82 -5.39 -4.95
N LYS A 63 3.59 -5.07 -5.36
CA LYS A 63 3.34 -4.06 -6.39
C LYS A 63 3.91 -2.69 -6.01
N ALA A 64 3.85 -2.31 -4.74
CA ALA A 64 4.46 -1.06 -4.25
C ALA A 64 5.99 -1.09 -4.37
N LEU A 65 6.65 -2.20 -4.02
CA LEU A 65 8.09 -2.37 -4.20
C LEU A 65 8.50 -2.30 -5.68
N VAL A 66 7.76 -3.00 -6.55
CA VAL A 66 8.02 -2.99 -8.00
C VAL A 66 7.81 -1.59 -8.59
N ARG A 67 6.70 -0.92 -8.26
CA ARG A 67 6.44 0.45 -8.73
C ARG A 67 7.51 1.43 -8.28
N ARG A 68 8.08 1.27 -7.08
CA ARG A 68 9.21 2.11 -6.65
C ARG A 68 10.45 1.92 -7.54
N LYS A 69 10.71 0.69 -8.02
CA LYS A 69 11.79 0.46 -9.01
C LYS A 69 11.53 1.21 -10.32
N GLU A 70 10.26 1.48 -10.64
CA GLU A 70 9.83 2.17 -11.87
C GLU A 70 9.60 3.68 -11.66
N SER A 71 9.52 4.17 -10.42
CA SER A 71 9.24 5.58 -10.09
C SER A 71 10.46 6.25 -9.48
N LEU A 72 10.93 7.34 -10.10
CA LEU A 72 11.97 8.18 -9.52
C LEU A 72 11.41 8.96 -8.32
N PRO A 73 12.16 9.09 -7.22
CA PRO A 73 11.78 10.00 -6.14
C PRO A 73 11.77 11.43 -6.71
N ILE A 74 10.62 12.09 -6.61
CA ILE A 74 10.44 13.47 -7.05
C ILE A 74 10.48 14.37 -5.82
N ALA A 75 11.12 15.53 -5.90
CA ALA A 75 11.11 16.48 -4.79
C ALA A 75 9.67 16.98 -4.54
N ARG A 76 9.35 17.35 -3.29
CA ARG A 76 7.99 17.83 -2.94
C ARG A 76 7.58 19.05 -3.75
N SER A 77 8.53 19.93 -4.08
CA SER A 77 8.34 21.07 -4.99
C SER A 77 7.95 20.65 -6.40
N GLU A 78 8.56 19.58 -6.91
CA GLU A 78 8.36 19.06 -8.26
C GLU A 78 7.10 18.18 -8.39
N ALA A 79 6.61 17.66 -7.27
CA ALA A 79 5.39 16.86 -7.22
C ALA A 79 4.15 17.67 -7.66
N PHE A 80 4.07 18.95 -7.26
CA PHE A 80 2.97 19.83 -7.68
C PHE A 80 2.96 20.06 -9.19
N THR A 81 4.14 20.33 -9.76
CA THR A 81 4.31 20.55 -11.21
C THR A 81 4.05 19.28 -12.02
N SER A 82 4.42 18.12 -11.47
CA SER A 82 4.18 16.82 -12.11
C SER A 82 2.69 16.46 -12.13
N MET A 83 1.93 16.78 -11.06
CA MET A 83 0.48 16.53 -11.02
C MET A 83 -0.29 17.33 -12.08
N SER A 84 0.11 18.57 -12.37
CA SER A 84 -0.51 19.37 -13.43
C SER A 84 -0.33 18.78 -14.84
N CYS A 85 0.72 17.99 -15.07
CA CYS A 85 1.00 17.41 -16.39
C CYS A 85 0.28 16.07 -16.64
N VAL A 86 -0.18 15.38 -15.58
CA VAL A 86 -0.82 14.05 -15.70
C VAL A 86 -2.35 14.14 -15.81
N CYS A 87 -2.96 15.30 -15.55
CA CYS A 87 -4.41 15.46 -15.56
C CYS A 87 -4.91 16.57 -16.51
N PRO A 88 -5.22 16.29 -17.78
CA PRO A 88 -6.10 17.15 -18.57
C PRO A 88 -7.58 17.07 -18.14
N LEU A 89 -7.95 16.13 -17.25
CA LEU A 89 -9.34 15.83 -16.90
C LEU A 89 -9.52 15.61 -15.39
N ALA A 90 -9.30 16.64 -14.57
CA ALA A 90 -9.76 16.67 -13.19
C ALA A 90 -11.18 17.27 -13.10
N HIS A 91 -12.16 16.59 -13.72
CA HIS A 91 -13.60 16.84 -13.50
C HIS A 91 -14.21 15.83 -12.53
N ILE A 92 -13.47 15.42 -11.49
CA ILE A 92 -14.02 14.54 -10.46
C ILE A 92 -13.62 15.06 -9.07
N GLY A 93 -14.41 16.04 -8.62
CA GLY A 93 -14.70 16.32 -7.20
C GLY A 93 -13.54 16.82 -6.30
N PRO A 94 -13.86 17.53 -5.22
CA PRO A 94 -12.85 18.01 -4.28
C PRO A 94 -12.34 16.83 -3.43
N PHE A 95 -11.23 16.22 -3.84
CA PHE A 95 -10.46 15.36 -2.95
C PHE A 95 -9.75 16.24 -1.92
N TYR A 96 -10.40 16.44 -0.78
CA TYR A 96 -9.80 17.01 0.43
C TYR A 96 -8.69 16.09 0.94
N TYR A 97 -7.43 16.40 0.64
CA TYR A 97 -6.29 15.81 1.32
C TYR A 97 -6.13 16.49 2.68
N LYS A 98 -6.73 15.92 3.73
CA LYS A 98 -6.44 16.32 5.10
C LYS A 98 -5.11 15.67 5.51
N SER A 99 -4.04 16.45 5.43
CA SER A 99 -2.71 16.11 5.94
C SER A 99 -2.78 15.82 7.43
N ILE A 100 -2.82 14.54 7.83
CA ILE A 100 -2.69 14.12 9.24
C ILE A 100 -1.22 13.75 9.50
N TYR A 101 -0.33 14.71 9.35
CA TYR A 101 0.99 14.71 9.97
C TYR A 101 1.29 16.15 10.32
N GLN A 102 0.71 16.59 11.44
CA GLN A 102 1.13 17.79 12.14
C GLN A 102 1.86 17.28 13.39
N GLU A 103 3.13 17.69 13.45
CA GLU A 103 4.14 17.65 14.50
C GLU A 103 3.68 17.22 15.91
N VAL A 104 4.46 16.32 16.52
CA VAL A 104 4.80 16.37 17.95
C VAL A 104 6.31 16.18 18.08
#